data_AF-A0A1C3PGG3-F1
#
_entry.id   AF-A0A1C3PGG3-F1
#
_cell.length_a   1.000
_cell.length_b   1.000
_cell.length_c   1.000
_cell.angle_alpha   90.00
_cell.angle_beta   90.00
_cell.angle_gamma   90.00
#
_symmetry.space_group_name_H-M   'P 1'
#
loop_
_entity.id
_entity.type
_entity.pdbx_description
1 polymer ?
#
loop_
_entity_poly.entity_id
_entity_poly.type
_entity_poly.pdbx_seq_one_letter_code
_entity_poly.pdbx_strand_id
1 'polypeptide(L)'
;MLAIDDAARNATIALEGDERVSVLAMAQAVRDHIPGVRIDHVPARPGDFRGRPVSNAAAEALLGWRPTTRFADGVRQYVEWYMANRQPTRDQVVSLPPRQADGVGVPASSE
;
A
#
# COMPACT_ATOMS: atom_id res chain seq x y z
N MET A 1 27.30 6.06 -2.24
CA MET A 1 25.84 6.30 -2.20
C MET A 1 25.20 5.23 -3.07
N LEU A 2 24.33 4.39 -2.49
CA LEU A 2 23.90 3.12 -3.12
C LEU A 2 23.30 3.32 -4.53
N ALA A 3 22.52 4.38 -4.74
CA ALA A 3 21.85 4.66 -6.02
C ALA A 3 22.72 5.31 -7.13
N ILE A 4 24.00 5.62 -6.88
CA ILE A 4 24.94 6.18 -7.91
C ILE A 4 26.01 5.16 -8.29
N ASP A 5 25.88 3.90 -7.87
CA ASP A 5 26.86 2.88 -8.25
C ASP A 5 26.87 2.66 -9.77
N ASP A 6 28.08 2.56 -10.35
CA ASP A 6 28.24 2.28 -11.78
C ASP A 6 27.59 0.95 -12.19
N ALA A 7 27.52 -0.02 -11.27
CA ALA A 7 26.84 -1.29 -11.48
C ALA A 7 25.33 -1.13 -11.77
N ALA A 8 24.71 -0.02 -11.33
CA ALA A 8 23.29 0.26 -11.53
C ALA A 8 23.02 1.29 -12.66
N ARG A 9 24.06 1.71 -13.40
CA ARG A 9 23.93 2.70 -14.47
C ARG A 9 22.92 2.23 -15.54
N ASN A 10 21.93 3.08 -15.83
CA ASN A 10 20.84 2.82 -16.78
C ASN A 10 19.95 1.60 -16.43
N ALA A 11 19.97 1.12 -15.19
CA ALA A 11 19.11 0.04 -14.74
C ALA A 11 17.79 0.56 -14.15
N THR A 12 16.68 -0.13 -14.44
CA THR A 12 15.42 0.02 -13.71
C THR A 12 15.36 -1.05 -12.63
N ILE A 13 15.33 -0.62 -11.37
CA ILE A 13 15.40 -1.51 -10.21
C ILE A 13 14.13 -1.35 -9.37
N ALA A 14 13.48 -2.46 -9.04
CA ALA A 14 12.34 -2.45 -8.12
C ALA A 14 12.82 -2.41 -6.66
N LEU A 15 12.29 -1.46 -5.88
CA LEU A 15 12.47 -1.38 -4.43
C LEU A 15 11.22 -1.94 -3.76
N GLU A 16 11.18 -3.25 -3.61
CA GLU A 16 10.03 -4.00 -3.10
C GLU A 16 10.37 -4.65 -1.75
N GLY A 17 9.37 -4.81 -0.89
CA GLY A 17 9.45 -5.60 0.34
C GLY A 17 9.71 -7.09 0.08
N ASP A 18 9.97 -7.83 1.16
CA ASP A 18 10.15 -9.28 1.13
C ASP A 18 8.83 -10.05 1.32
N GLU A 19 7.76 -9.35 1.70
CA GLU A 19 6.45 -9.93 1.97
C GLU A 19 5.35 -9.38 1.04
N ARG A 20 4.41 -10.25 0.69
CA ARG A 20 3.20 -9.85 -0.04
C ARG A 20 2.12 -9.44 0.95
N VAL A 21 1.65 -8.19 0.82
CA VAL A 21 0.59 -7.65 1.67
C VAL A 21 -0.68 -7.40 0.86
N SER A 22 -1.80 -7.97 1.30
CA SER A 22 -3.10 -7.68 0.72
C SER A 22 -3.74 -6.44 1.35
N VAL A 23 -4.73 -5.84 0.68
CA VAL A 23 -5.51 -4.73 1.25
C VAL A 23 -6.16 -5.13 2.59
N LEU A 24 -6.65 -6.37 2.68
CA LEU A 24 -7.22 -6.88 3.93
C LEU A 24 -6.17 -6.99 5.04
N ALA A 25 -4.98 -7.53 4.75
CA ALA A 25 -3.90 -7.63 5.72
C ALA A 25 -3.44 -6.25 6.21
N MET A 26 -3.35 -5.27 5.30
CA MET A 26 -3.07 -3.87 5.65
C MET A 26 -4.16 -3.28 6.57
N ALA A 27 -5.44 -3.46 6.22
CA ALA A 27 -6.55 -2.96 7.04
C ALA A 27 -6.58 -3.60 8.44
N GLN A 28 -6.28 -4.90 8.53
CA GLN A 28 -6.15 -5.61 9.80
C GLN A 28 -4.98 -5.09 10.64
N ALA A 29 -3.80 -4.93 10.04
CA ALA A 29 -2.62 -4.41 10.73
C ALA A 29 -2.88 -3.03 11.36
N VAL A 30 -3.61 -2.15 10.66
CA VAL A 30 -4.00 -0.84 11.22
C VAL A 30 -5.04 -0.99 12.33
N ARG A 31 -6.08 -1.83 12.13
CA ARG A 31 -7.14 -2.06 13.12
C ARG A 31 -6.58 -2.58 14.45
N ASP A 32 -5.55 -3.41 14.41
CA ASP A 32 -4.94 -3.99 15.62
C ASP A 32 -4.32 -2.90 16.54
N HIS A 33 -4.08 -1.69 16.03
CA HIS A 33 -3.63 -0.54 16.82
C HIS A 33 -4.75 0.45 17.19
N ILE A 34 -5.96 0.30 16.66
CA ILE A 34 -7.07 1.25 16.86
C ILE A 34 -8.33 0.49 17.30
N PRO A 35 -8.65 0.47 18.61
CA PRO A 35 -9.79 -0.29 19.11
C PRO A 35 -11.11 0.29 18.58
N GLY A 36 -12.09 -0.58 18.35
CA GLY A 36 -13.45 -0.20 17.93
C GLY A 36 -13.63 0.05 16.43
N VAL A 37 -12.61 -0.19 15.60
CA VAL A 37 -12.70 -0.04 14.14
C VAL A 37 -13.23 -1.33 13.49
N ARG A 38 -14.22 -1.19 12.61
CA ARG A 38 -14.76 -2.27 11.77
C ARG A 38 -14.16 -2.22 10.36
N ILE A 39 -13.97 -3.40 9.76
CA ILE A 39 -13.59 -3.54 8.35
C ILE A 39 -14.84 -3.95 7.57
N ASP A 40 -15.31 -3.07 6.70
CA ASP A 40 -16.45 -3.34 5.81
C ASP A 40 -15.95 -3.67 4.39
N HIS A 41 -16.43 -4.79 3.83
CA HIS A 41 -16.08 -5.21 2.48
C HIS A 41 -16.99 -4.54 1.46
N VAL A 42 -16.39 -4.05 0.39
CA VAL A 42 -17.09 -3.32 -0.68
C VAL A 42 -16.67 -3.86 -2.04
N PRO A 43 -17.47 -3.68 -3.10
CA PRO A 43 -17.08 -4.07 -4.44
C PRO A 43 -15.74 -3.42 -4.86
N ALA A 44 -14.94 -4.15 -5.61
CA ALA A 44 -13.71 -3.63 -6.22
C ALA A 44 -14.02 -2.48 -7.17
N ARG A 45 -13.11 -1.50 -7.26
CA ARG A 45 -13.27 -0.39 -8.21
C ARG A 45 -12.95 -0.87 -9.62
N PRO A 46 -13.64 -0.34 -10.65
CA PRO A 46 -13.24 -0.57 -12.03
C PRO A 46 -11.77 -0.18 -12.23
N GLY A 47 -10.97 -1.09 -12.79
CA GLY A 47 -9.53 -0.86 -13.01
C GLY A 47 -8.61 -1.18 -11.81
N ASP A 48 -9.12 -1.75 -10.71
CA ASP A 48 -8.28 -2.14 -9.58
C ASP A 48 -7.17 -3.12 -10.01
N PHE A 49 -5.92 -2.76 -9.69
CA PHE A 49 -4.76 -3.61 -9.96
C PHE A 49 -4.76 -4.81 -9.02
N ARG A 50 -4.74 -6.02 -9.58
CA ARG A 50 -4.77 -7.28 -8.80
C ARG A 50 -3.45 -7.62 -8.10
N GLY A 51 -2.43 -6.79 -8.24
CA GLY A 51 -1.08 -7.11 -7.81
C GLY A 51 -0.37 -8.03 -8.80
N ARG A 52 0.95 -7.88 -8.88
CA ARG A 52 1.84 -8.81 -9.58
C ARG A 52 3.01 -9.13 -8.65
N PRO A 53 3.58 -10.34 -8.70
CA PRO A 53 4.84 -10.60 -8.04
C PRO A 53 5.89 -9.63 -8.58
N VAL A 54 6.56 -8.91 -7.69
CA VAL A 54 7.71 -8.04 -8.00
C VAL A 54 8.91 -8.62 -7.26
N SER A 55 10.09 -8.57 -7.88
CA SER A 55 11.34 -9.07 -7.31
C SER A 55 12.27 -7.92 -7.00
N ASN A 56 12.84 -7.91 -5.79
CA ASN A 56 13.90 -6.99 -5.37
C ASN A 56 15.31 -7.55 -5.59
N ALA A 57 15.45 -8.69 -6.29
CA ALA A 57 16.76 -9.33 -6.49
C ALA A 57 17.78 -8.42 -7.18
N ALA A 58 17.35 -7.58 -8.12
CA ALA A 58 18.23 -6.61 -8.76
C ALA A 58 18.71 -5.50 -7.80
N ALA A 59 17.86 -5.10 -6.85
CA ALA A 59 18.23 -4.11 -5.84
C ALA A 59 19.30 -4.67 -4.89
N GLU A 60 19.20 -5.94 -4.53
CA GLU A 60 20.26 -6.61 -3.79
C GLU A 60 21.54 -6.76 -4.62
N ALA A 61 21.44 -7.32 -5.83
CA ALA A 61 22.62 -7.67 -6.61
C ALA A 61 23.43 -6.44 -7.05
N LEU A 62 22.75 -5.34 -7.41
CA LEU A 62 23.40 -4.14 -7.95
C LEU A 62 23.67 -3.09 -6.89
N LEU A 63 22.86 -3.02 -5.84
CA LEU A 63 22.96 -1.97 -4.82
C LEU A 63 23.30 -2.53 -3.44
N GLY A 64 23.30 -3.84 -3.22
CA GLY A 64 23.36 -4.42 -1.88
C GLY A 64 22.13 -4.06 -1.01
N TRP A 65 21.06 -3.57 -1.62
CA TRP A 65 19.87 -3.11 -0.90
C TRP A 65 18.92 -4.27 -0.60
N ARG A 66 18.41 -4.30 0.62
CA ARG A 66 17.34 -5.19 1.06
C ARG A 66 16.37 -4.44 1.99
N PRO A 67 15.07 -4.76 2.00
CA PRO A 67 14.16 -4.25 3.00
C PRO A 67 14.60 -4.75 4.39
N THR A 68 14.57 -3.85 5.38
CA THR A 68 14.97 -4.15 6.77
C THR A 68 13.83 -3.96 7.77
N THR A 69 12.72 -3.36 7.33
CA THR A 69 11.52 -3.12 8.14
C THR A 69 10.41 -4.01 7.60
N ARG A 70 9.89 -4.90 8.45
CA ARG A 70 8.67 -5.67 8.15
C ARG A 70 7.46 -4.72 8.11
N PHE A 71 6.48 -5.05 7.30
CA PHE A 71 5.24 -4.30 7.12
C PHE A 71 4.55 -4.01 8.45
N ALA A 72 4.38 -5.02 9.31
CA ALA A 72 3.76 -4.84 10.63
C ALA A 72 4.53 -3.83 11.51
N ASP A 73 5.88 -3.88 11.49
CA ASP A 73 6.70 -2.92 12.23
C ASP A 73 6.59 -1.51 11.67
N GLY A 74 6.49 -1.38 10.34
CA GLY A 74 6.25 -0.12 9.65
C GLY A 74 4.89 0.48 9.99
N VAL A 75 3.82 -0.33 9.98
CA VAL A 75 2.47 0.10 10.38
C VAL A 75 2.45 0.58 11.82
N ARG A 76 3.05 -0.18 12.74
CA ARG A 76 3.15 0.19 14.16
C ARG A 76 3.83 1.56 14.32
N GLN A 77 5.02 1.73 13.74
CA GLN A 77 5.77 2.99 13.81
C GLN A 77 4.97 4.17 13.23
N TYR A 78 4.30 3.94 12.11
CA TYR A 78 3.48 4.97 11.47
C TYR A 78 2.27 5.36 12.34
N VAL A 79 1.55 4.40 12.92
CA VAL A 79 0.40 4.68 13.80
C VAL A 79 0.85 5.41 15.06
N GLU A 80 1.95 4.99 15.69
CA GLU A 80 2.54 5.66 16.86
C GLU A 80 2.85 7.13 16.55
N TRP A 81 3.57 7.38 15.45
CA TRP A 81 3.87 8.73 14.98
C TRP A 81 2.60 9.53 14.69
N TYR A 82 1.65 8.96 13.94
CA TYR A 82 0.41 9.63 13.58
C TYR A 82 -0.39 10.04 14.82
N MET A 83 -0.50 9.17 15.83
CA MET A 83 -1.22 9.50 17.07
C MET A 83 -0.52 10.58 17.89
N ALA A 84 0.82 10.63 17.87
CA ALA A 84 1.59 11.67 18.55
C ALA A 84 1.55 13.03 17.83
N ASN A 85 1.41 13.02 16.50
CA ASN A 85 1.53 14.22 15.67
C ASN A 85 0.20 14.71 15.09
N ARG A 86 -0.89 13.95 15.23
CA ARG A 86 -2.21 14.39 14.76
C ARG A 86 -2.59 15.68 15.48
N GLN A 87 -2.84 16.73 14.71
CA GLN A 87 -3.59 17.86 15.23
C GLN A 87 -5.06 17.40 15.36
N PRO A 88 -5.78 17.81 16.41
CA PRO A 88 -7.21 17.56 16.47
C PRO A 88 -7.84 18.11 15.20
N THR A 89 -8.39 17.24 14.36
CA THR A 89 -9.16 17.66 13.20
C THR A 89 -10.26 18.58 13.71
N ARG A 90 -10.33 19.83 13.23
CA ARG A 90 -11.56 20.63 13.33
C ARG A 90 -12.66 19.74 12.77
N ASP A 91 -13.72 19.46 13.54
CA ASP A 91 -14.83 18.58 13.15
C ASP A 91 -15.21 18.75 11.68
N GLN A 92 -14.59 17.94 10.83
CA GLN A 92 -14.94 17.78 9.44
C GLN A 92 -15.55 16.40 9.38
N VAL A 93 -16.84 16.35 9.69
CA VAL A 93 -17.69 15.26 9.24
C VAL A 93 -17.63 15.31 7.72
N VAL A 94 -16.70 14.56 7.12
CA VAL A 94 -16.76 14.26 5.69
C VAL A 94 -17.98 13.38 5.54
N SER A 95 -19.12 14.01 5.24
CA SER A 95 -20.26 13.31 4.66
C SER A 95 -19.79 12.77 3.31
N LEU A 96 -19.25 11.55 3.31
CA LEU A 96 -19.04 10.81 2.08
C LEU A 96 -20.44 10.56 1.52
N PRO A 97 -20.78 11.08 0.33
CA PRO A 97 -22.03 10.70 -0.30
C PRO A 97 -22.07 9.17 -0.41
N PRO A 98 -23.25 8.53 -0.27
CA PRO A 98 -23.36 7.10 -0.52
C PRO A 98 -22.76 6.82 -1.89
N ARG A 99 -21.76 5.92 -1.94
CA ARG A 99 -21.09 5.58 -3.20
C ARG A 99 -22.16 5.05 -4.16
N GLN A 100 -22.49 5.83 -5.19
CA GLN A 100 -23.34 5.36 -6.27
C GLN A 100 -22.63 4.19 -6.95
N ALA A 101 -23.36 3.07 -7.10
CA ALA A 101 -22.92 1.95 -7.89
C ALA A 101 -23.04 2.34 -9.37
N ASP A 102 -22.13 3.18 -9.85
CA ASP A 102 -22.11 3.54 -11.27
C ASP A 102 -21.58 2.34 -12.05
N GLY A 103 -22.52 1.49 -12.44
CA GLY A 103 -22.36 0.50 -13.48
C GLY A 103 -22.12 1.20 -14.80
N VAL A 104 -20.86 1.53 -15.08
CA VAL A 104 -20.39 1.65 -16.46
C VAL A 104 -19.92 0.27 -16.89
N GLY A 105 -20.87 -0.54 -17.36
CA GLY A 105 -20.55 -1.75 -18.10
C GLY A 105 -19.77 -1.35 -19.34
N VAL A 106 -18.48 -1.71 -19.39
CA VAL A 106 -17.74 -1.72 -20.65
C VAL A 106 -18.31 -2.91 -21.45
N PRO A 107 -18.88 -2.72 -22.65
CA PRO A 107 -19.36 -3.85 -23.43
C PRO A 107 -18.15 -4.74 -23.77
N ALA A 108 -18.32 -6.05 -23.61
CA ALA A 108 -17.35 -7.02 -24.06
C ALA A 108 -17.10 -6.80 -25.56
N SER A 109 -15.89 -6.39 -25.92
CA SER A 109 -15.43 -6.47 -27.30
C SER A 109 -15.34 -7.94 -27.67
N SER A 110 -16.24 -8.37 -28.54
CA SER A 110 -16.08 -9.58 -29.34
C SER A 110 -14.91 -9.38 -30.29
N GLU A 111 -13.90 -10.25 -30.19
CA GLU A 111 -13.16 -10.87 -31.30
C GLU A 111 -12.29 -12.00 -30.76
#